data_AF-A0A3D2ATZ0-F1
#
_entry.id   AF-A0A3D2ATZ0-F1
#
_cell.length_a   1.000
_cell.length_b   1.000
_cell.length_c   1.000
_cell.angle_alpha   90.00
_cell.angle_beta   90.00
_cell.angle_gamma   90.00
#
_symmetry.space_group_name_H-M   'P 1'
#
loop_
_entity.id
_entity.type
_entity.pdbx_description
1 polymer ?
#
loop_
_entity_poly.entity_id
_entity_poly.type
_entity_poly.pdbx_seq_one_letter_code
_entity_poly.pdbx_strand_id
1 'polypeptide(L)' 'FARAKRYLPHLTCKYFNRVLDEPQYDPMPTVGVRLVSVLSDNTQHVGQALFVRGMLQGFGWRV' A
#
# COMPACT_ATOMS: atom_id res chain seq x y z
N PHE A 1 4.11 10.37 4.36
CA PHE A 1 3.10 10.88 3.40
C PHE A 1 3.53 12.05 2.50
N ALA A 2 4.35 13.02 2.95
CA ALA A 2 4.67 14.21 2.14
C ALA A 2 5.28 13.92 0.74
N ARG A 3 6.17 12.93 0.62
CA ARG A 3 6.74 12.50 -0.68
C ARG A 3 5.68 11.90 -1.61
N ALA A 4 4.85 10.99 -1.10
CA ALA A 4 3.78 10.37 -1.88
C ALA A 4 2.77 11.40 -2.41
N LYS A 5 2.37 12.38 -1.57
CA LYS A 5 1.46 13.46 -1.98
C LYS A 5 2.02 14.35 -3.09
N ARG A 6 3.35 14.53 -3.18
CA ARG A 6 3.99 15.26 -4.29
C ARG A 6 4.12 14.40 -5.55
N TYR A 7 4.30 13.09 -5.40
CA TYR A 7 4.57 12.20 -6.52
C TYR A 7 3.30 11.78 -7.28
N LEU A 8 2.24 11.39 -6.55
CA LEU A 8 1.02 10.84 -7.15
C LEU A 8 0.31 11.75 -8.16
N PRO A 9 0.21 13.09 -7.96
CA PRO A 9 -0.46 13.97 -8.93
C PRO A 9 0.18 13.99 -10.32
N HIS A 10 1.45 13.63 -10.44
CA HIS A 10 2.19 13.62 -11.71
C HIS A 10 2.14 12.25 -12.41
N LEU A 11 1.44 11.28 -11.82
CA LEU A 11 1.44 9.92 -12.31
C LEU A 11 0.32 9.68 -13.31
N THR A 12 0.69 9.49 -14.58
CA THR A 12 -0.22 9.15 -15.68
C THR A 12 -0.11 7.67 -16.07
N CYS A 13 -1.15 7.11 -16.71
CA CYS A 13 -1.19 5.70 -17.12
C CYS A 13 0.04 5.21 -17.89
N LYS A 14 0.69 6.10 -18.68
CA LYS A 14 1.90 5.77 -19.44
C LYS A 14 3.08 5.30 -18.57
N TYR A 15 3.10 5.63 -17.29
CA TYR A 15 4.18 5.26 -16.37
C TYR A 15 3.95 3.93 -15.66
N PHE A 16 2.74 3.35 -15.72
CA PHE A 16 2.42 2.14 -14.96
C PHE A 16 3.17 0.90 -15.46
N ASN A 17 3.52 0.84 -16.74
CA ASN A 17 4.25 -0.29 -17.32
C ASN A 17 5.76 -0.22 -17.11
N ARG A 18 6.27 0.86 -16.48
CA ARG A 18 7.71 0.97 -16.19
C ARG A 18 8.09 -0.11 -15.18
N VAL A 19 9.00 -1.00 -15.58
CA VAL A 19 9.60 -2.03 -14.71
C VAL A 19 10.49 -1.35 -13.68
N LEU A 20 10.43 -1.83 -12.45
CA LEU A 20 11.22 -1.35 -11.32
C LEU A 20 12.37 -2.33 -11.06
N ASP A 21 13.53 -1.77 -10.72
CA ASP A 21 14.71 -2.52 -10.33
C ASP A 21 14.56 -3.00 -8.89
N GLU A 22 13.76 -4.06 -8.74
CA GLU A 22 13.51 -4.75 -7.48
C GLU A 22 13.83 -6.24 -7.68
N PRO A 23 15.12 -6.63 -7.74
CA PRO A 23 15.55 -7.98 -8.15
C PRO A 23 15.13 -9.09 -7.19
N GLN A 24 14.60 -8.75 -6.01
CA GLN A 24 14.00 -9.70 -5.07
C GLN A 24 12.65 -10.28 -5.53
N TYR A 25 12.11 -9.82 -6.66
CA TYR A 25 10.85 -10.30 -7.23
C TYR A 25 11.05 -10.85 -8.65
N ASP A 26 10.40 -11.98 -8.92
CA ASP A 26 10.31 -12.58 -10.26
C ASP A 26 8.84 -12.96 -10.55
N PRO A 27 8.17 -12.33 -11.55
CA PRO A 27 8.70 -11.30 -12.45
C PRO A 27 8.99 -9.97 -11.75
N MET A 28 9.94 -9.19 -12.29
CA MET A 28 10.21 -7.83 -11.82
C MET A 28 8.93 -6.99 -11.87
N PRO A 29 8.62 -6.24 -10.80
CA PRO A 29 7.36 -5.55 -10.70
C PRO A 29 7.36 -4.28 -11.55
N THR A 30 6.20 -3.91 -12.06
CA THR A 30 6.00 -2.59 -12.66
C THR A 30 5.58 -1.58 -11.60
N VAL A 31 5.66 -0.29 -11.94
CA VAL A 31 5.11 0.80 -11.11
C VAL A 31 3.64 0.54 -10.76
N GLY A 32 2.83 0.09 -11.73
CA GLY A 32 1.42 -0.23 -11.50
C GLY A 32 1.24 -1.34 -10.44
N VAL A 33 2.01 -2.43 -10.57
CA VAL A 33 1.99 -3.53 -9.59
C VAL A 33 2.34 -3.02 -8.19
N ARG A 34 3.41 -2.21 -8.05
CA ARG A 34 3.83 -1.70 -6.74
C ARG A 34 2.83 -0.75 -6.11
N LEU A 35 2.10 0.06 -6.89
CA LEU A 35 1.04 0.92 -6.34
C LEU A 35 -0.09 0.09 -5.73
N VAL A 36 -0.51 -0.97 -6.43
CA VAL A 36 -1.53 -1.90 -5.90
C VAL A 36 -1.00 -2.63 -4.67
N SER A 37 0.26 -3.07 -4.68
CA SER A 37 0.91 -3.69 -3.51
C SER A 37 0.90 -2.77 -2.29
N VAL A 38 1.27 -1.49 -2.45
CA VAL A 38 1.26 -0.50 -1.37
C VAL A 38 -0.16 -0.23 -0.85
N LEU A 39 -1.15 -0.18 -1.74
CA LEU A 39 -2.55 -0.03 -1.33
C LEU A 39 -3.04 -1.23 -0.50
N SER A 40 -2.72 -2.45 -0.96
CA SER A 40 -3.04 -3.69 -0.26
C SER A 40 -2.40 -3.75 1.12
N ASP A 41 -1.10 -3.45 1.20
CA ASP A 41 -0.32 -3.42 2.45
C ASP A 41 -0.92 -2.43 3.47
N ASN A 42 -1.24 -1.21 3.04
CA ASN A 42 -1.89 -0.22 3.92
C ASN A 42 -3.24 -0.72 4.45
N THR A 43 -4.03 -1.40 3.63
CA THR A 43 -5.34 -1.93 4.03
C THR A 43 -5.18 -3.04 5.08
N GLN A 44 -4.21 -3.93 4.87
CA GLN A 44 -3.88 -4.99 5.83
C GLN A 44 -3.40 -4.41 7.16
N HIS A 45 -2.52 -3.42 7.13
CA HIS A 45 -2.02 -2.74 8.33
C HIS A 45 -3.13 -2.00 9.10
N VAL A 46 -4.08 -1.37 8.41
CA VAL A 46 -5.26 -0.77 9.08
C VAL A 46 -6.08 -1.86 9.78
N GLY A 47 -6.33 -2.99 9.12
CA GLY A 47 -7.03 -4.12 9.72
C GLY A 47 -6.32 -4.65 10.97
N GLN A 48 -5.01 -4.83 10.90
CA GLN A 48 -4.18 -5.26 12.04
C GLN A 48 -4.22 -4.24 13.19
N ALA A 49 -4.11 -2.95 12.90
CA ALA A 49 -4.18 -1.89 13.91
C ALA A 49 -5.54 -1.86 14.62
N LEU A 50 -6.63 -2.03 13.86
CA LEU A 50 -7.98 -2.11 14.41
C LEU A 50 -8.19 -3.38 15.23
N PHE A 51 -7.63 -4.51 14.81
CA PHE A 51 -7.68 -5.75 15.56
C PHE A 51 -6.99 -5.63 16.93
N VAL A 52 -5.76 -5.10 16.95
CA VAL A 52 -5.00 -4.84 18.20
C VAL A 52 -5.75 -3.86 19.10
N ARG A 53 -6.31 -2.78 18.52
CA ARG A 53 -7.15 -1.83 19.27
C ARG A 53 -8.37 -2.53 19.89
N GLY A 54 -9.05 -3.40 19.15
CA GLY A 54 -10.20 -4.16 19.63
C GLY A 54 -9.86 -5.09 20.80
N MET A 55 -8.68 -5.72 20.77
CA MET A 55 -8.18 -6.53 21.89
C MET A 55 -7.98 -5.69 23.16
N LEU A 56 -7.33 -4.53 23.04
CA LEU A 56 -7.09 -3.63 24.18
C LEU A 56 -8.38 -3.02 24.75
N GLN A 57 -9.43 -2.87 23.94
CA GLN A 57 -10.71 -2.29 24.33
C GLN A 57 -11.73 -3.32 24.85
N GLY A 58 -11.38 -4.62 24.90
CA GLY A 58 -12.23 -5.68 25.47
C GLY A 58 -13.20 -6.32 24.48
N PHE A 59 -12.81 -6.51 23.20
CA PHE A 59 -13.62 -7.07 22.12
C PHE A 59 -15.02 -6.43 21.98
N GLY A 60 -15.07 -5.31 21.27
CA GLY A 60 -16.32 -4.72 20.80
C GLY A 60 -16.02 -3.72 19.68
N TRP A 61 -16.59 -3.92 18.50
CA TRP A 61 -16.47 -2.96 17.40
C TRP A 61 -17.33 -1.73 17.73
N ARG A 62 -16.78 -0.79 18.49
CA ARG A 62 -17.41 0.52 18.71
C ARG A 62 -17.01 1.42 17.56
N VAL A 63 -17.90 1.51 16.57
CA VAL A 63 -17.88 2.53 15.51
C VAL A 63 -18.06 3.91 16.12
#